data_AF-W2QMZ3-F1
#
_entry.id   AF-W2QMZ3-F1
#
_cell.length_a   1.000
_cell.length_b   1.000
_cell.length_c   1.000
_cell.angle_alpha   90.00
_cell.angle_beta   90.00
_cell.angle_gamma   90.00
#
_symmetry.space_group_name_H-M   'P 1'
#
loop_
_entity.id
_entity.type
_entity.pdbx_description
1 polymer ?
#
loop_
_entity_poly.entity_id
_entity_poly.type
_entity_poly.pdbx_seq_one_letter_code
_entity_poly.pdbx_strand_id
1 'polypeptide(L)'
;MAAATNMTYRFLGDSGLLVSKLALGSWMYPDQAHTIDAWYDMMKTAFAQGVNFFDSAENYALGQADVLMGGAINKGISEGLWSREDLV
;
A
#
# COMPACT_ATOMS: atom_id res chain seq x y z
N MET A 1 21.31 2.44 3.97
CA MET A 1 20.98 1.13 3.36
C MET A 1 19.75 0.60 4.07
N ALA A 2 18.65 0.36 3.36
CA ALA A 2 17.50 -0.34 3.94
C ALA A 2 17.96 -1.73 4.39
N ALA A 3 17.53 -2.17 5.57
CA ALA A 3 17.85 -3.51 6.07
C ALA A 3 17.29 -4.56 5.10
N ALA A 4 18.00 -5.67 4.92
CA ALA A 4 17.50 -6.80 4.15
C ALA A 4 16.18 -7.29 4.79
N THR A 5 15.10 -7.31 4.02
CA THR A 5 13.80 -7.78 4.48
C THR A 5 13.69 -9.29 4.26
N ASN A 6 12.93 -9.99 5.10
CA ASN A 6 12.60 -11.41 4.88
C ASN A 6 11.44 -11.60 3.88
N MET A 7 11.03 -10.53 3.18
CA MET A 7 9.92 -10.60 2.24
C MET A 7 10.29 -11.50 1.06
N THR A 8 9.37 -12.39 0.72
CA THR A 8 9.49 -13.21 -0.48
C THR A 8 8.35 -12.87 -1.43
N TYR A 9 8.60 -13.01 -2.72
CA TYR A 9 7.68 -12.60 -3.77
C TYR A 9 7.18 -13.80 -4.57
N ARG A 10 6.04 -13.62 -5.26
CA ARG A 10 5.42 -14.61 -6.14
C ARG A 10 4.75 -13.90 -7.33
N PHE A 11 4.62 -14.59 -8.46
CA PHE A 11 3.84 -14.07 -9.57
C PHE A 11 2.35 -14.10 -9.23
N LEU A 12 1.64 -13.01 -9.55
CA LEU A 12 0.20 -12.87 -9.36
C LEU A 12 -0.54 -13.52 -10.54
N GLY A 13 -0.86 -14.81 -10.40
CA GLY A 13 -1.49 -15.59 -11.49
C GLY A 13 -0.69 -15.48 -12.79
N ASP A 14 -1.40 -15.31 -13.91
CA ASP A 14 -0.79 -15.19 -15.25
C ASP A 14 -0.56 -13.73 -15.68
N SER A 15 -0.66 -12.76 -14.75
CA SER A 15 -0.51 -11.32 -15.06
C SER A 15 0.93 -10.89 -15.39
N GLY A 16 1.92 -11.70 -15.00
CA GLY A 16 3.34 -11.35 -15.06
C GLY A 16 3.80 -10.39 -13.95
N LEU A 17 2.90 -9.92 -13.07
CA LEU A 17 3.25 -9.06 -11.94
C LEU A 17 3.91 -9.86 -10.82
N LEU A 18 5.03 -9.37 -10.30
CA LEU A 18 5.74 -9.94 -9.16
C LEU A 18 5.33 -9.20 -7.88
N VAL A 19 4.62 -9.89 -6.99
CA VAL A 19 4.04 -9.30 -5.78
C VAL A 19 4.60 -9.92 -4.50
N SER A 20 4.62 -9.16 -3.41
CA SER A 20 4.97 -9.62 -2.08
C SER A 20 3.97 -10.70 -1.64
N LYS A 21 4.44 -11.74 -0.91
CA LYS A 21 3.56 -12.81 -0.41
C LYS A 21 2.51 -12.33 0.59
N LEU A 22 2.72 -11.16 1.19
CA LEU A 22 1.75 -10.47 2.04
C LEU A 22 1.29 -9.20 1.32
N ALA A 23 -0.01 -8.92 1.42
CA ALA A 23 -0.61 -7.66 0.99
C ALA A 23 -1.07 -6.87 2.21
N LEU A 24 -1.07 -5.53 2.10
CA LEU A 24 -1.76 -4.66 3.05
C LEU A 24 -3.15 -4.32 2.50
N GLY A 25 -4.20 -4.82 3.14
CA GLY A 25 -5.58 -4.54 2.75
C GLY A 25 -6.15 -3.28 3.39
N SER A 26 -7.09 -2.63 2.70
CA SER A 26 -7.65 -1.33 3.08
C SER A 26 -8.97 -1.37 3.86
N TRP A 27 -9.50 -2.56 4.15
CA TRP A 27 -10.78 -2.68 4.84
C TRP A 27 -10.74 -2.06 6.25
N MET A 28 -11.70 -1.18 6.50
CA MET A 28 -11.86 -0.45 7.76
C MET A 28 -13.33 -0.02 7.95
N TYR A 29 -13.68 0.38 9.17
CA TYR A 29 -14.91 1.14 9.40
C TYR A 29 -14.71 2.60 8.98
N PRO A 30 -15.76 3.27 8.45
CA PRO A 30 -15.71 4.72 8.27
C PRO A 30 -15.43 5.43 9.59
N ASP A 31 -14.38 6.25 9.63
CA ASP A 31 -14.02 7.06 10.79
C ASP A 31 -13.29 8.33 10.32
N GLN A 32 -13.56 9.46 10.96
CA GLN A 32 -12.87 10.72 10.70
C GLN A 32 -11.44 10.75 11.25
N ALA A 33 -11.12 9.85 12.19
CA ALA A 33 -9.76 9.69 12.70
C ALA A 33 -8.80 9.09 11.65
N HIS A 34 -9.33 8.45 10.61
CA HIS A 34 -8.51 7.93 9.52
C HIS A 34 -8.07 9.08 8.60
N THR A 35 -6.76 9.29 8.53
CA THR A 35 -6.14 10.38 7.77
C THR A 35 -5.17 9.85 6.72
N ILE A 36 -4.90 10.66 5.70
CA ILE A 36 -3.89 10.35 4.67
C ILE A 36 -2.52 10.13 5.31
N ASP A 37 -2.16 10.91 6.34
CA ASP A 37 -0.87 10.77 7.02
C ASP A 37 -0.76 9.44 7.78
N ALA A 38 -1.83 9.03 8.48
CA ALA A 38 -1.86 7.72 9.15
C ALA A 38 -1.75 6.56 8.14
N TRP A 39 -2.45 6.67 7.00
CA TRP A 39 -2.35 5.71 5.90
C TRP A 39 -0.96 5.69 5.27
N TYR A 40 -0.35 6.86 5.06
CA TYR A 40 1.00 7.00 4.54
C TYR A 40 2.03 6.35 5.47
N ASP A 41 1.96 6.59 6.77
CA ASP A 41 2.88 5.98 7.74
C ASP A 41 2.73 4.45 7.79
N MET A 42 1.49 3.95 7.68
CA MET A 42 1.21 2.52 7.62
C MET A 42 1.78 1.89 6.34
N MET A 43 1.52 2.48 5.17
CA MET A 43 2.03 1.99 3.89
C MET A 43 3.55 2.09 3.81
N LYS A 44 4.14 3.18 4.32
CA LYS A 44 5.59 3.36 4.46
C LYS A 44 6.23 2.27 5.31
N THR A 45 5.60 1.92 6.42
CA THR A 45 6.07 0.83 7.27
C THR A 45 6.02 -0.51 6.53
N ALA A 46 4.91 -0.80 5.85
CA ALA A 46 4.77 -2.03 5.05
C ALA A 46 5.81 -2.09 3.91
N PHE A 47 5.98 -0.99 3.19
CA PHE A 47 6.95 -0.88 2.08
C PHE A 47 8.40 -1.04 2.55
N ALA A 48 8.76 -0.46 3.69
CA ALA A 48 10.08 -0.65 4.31
C ALA A 48 10.34 -2.12 4.71
N GLN A 49 9.29 -2.93 4.87
CA GLN A 49 9.37 -4.37 5.10
C GLN A 49 9.25 -5.20 3.81
N GLY A 50 9.25 -4.55 2.63
CA GLY A 50 9.23 -5.18 1.31
C GLY A 50 7.83 -5.44 0.74
N VAL A 51 6.76 -4.99 1.38
CA VAL A 51 5.41 -5.10 0.81
C VAL A 51 5.30 -4.17 -0.39
N ASN A 52 4.96 -4.73 -1.55
CA ASN A 52 4.59 -3.96 -2.75
C ASN A 52 3.13 -4.15 -3.14
N PHE A 53 2.42 -5.10 -2.53
CA PHE A 53 1.05 -5.43 -2.88
C PHE A 53 0.06 -4.81 -1.89
N PHE A 54 -0.85 -3.97 -2.40
CA PHE A 54 -1.86 -3.24 -1.62
C PHE A 54 -3.25 -3.57 -2.16
N ASP A 55 -4.14 -3.95 -1.27
CA ASP A 55 -5.50 -4.38 -1.60
C ASP A 55 -6.52 -3.31 -1.19
N SER A 56 -7.46 -3.03 -2.07
CA SER A 56 -8.57 -2.10 -1.84
C SER A 56 -9.82 -2.54 -2.59
N ALA A 57 -10.96 -1.97 -2.24
CA ALA A 57 -12.22 -2.17 -2.93
C ALA A 57 -13.10 -0.91 -2.83
N GLU A 58 -13.87 -0.61 -3.88
CA GLU A 58 -14.60 0.66 -4.01
C GLU A 58 -15.65 0.88 -2.89
N ASN A 59 -16.14 -0.20 -2.30
CA ASN A 59 -17.14 -0.13 -1.22
C ASN A 59 -16.52 -0.07 0.19
N TYR A 60 -15.21 -0.21 0.34
CA TYR A 60 -14.56 -0.17 1.66
C TYR A 60 -14.70 1.22 2.26
N ALA A 61 -15.31 1.25 3.45
CA ALA A 61 -15.72 2.46 4.14
C ALA A 61 -16.45 3.48 3.24
N LEU A 62 -17.36 3.01 2.37
CA LEU A 62 -18.12 3.86 1.45
C LEU A 62 -17.22 4.71 0.52
N GLY A 63 -16.09 4.14 0.09
CA GLY A 63 -15.10 4.79 -0.78
C GLY A 63 -14.04 5.60 -0.03
N GLN A 64 -14.15 5.75 1.29
CA GLN A 64 -13.14 6.46 2.09
C GLN A 64 -11.77 5.79 2.00
N ALA A 65 -11.72 4.45 1.92
CA ALA A 65 -10.47 3.70 1.85
C ALA A 65 -9.62 4.08 0.63
N ASP A 66 -10.23 4.19 -0.56
CA ASP A 66 -9.52 4.58 -1.79
C ASP A 66 -9.03 6.02 -1.75
N VAL A 67 -9.81 6.94 -1.15
CA VAL A 67 -9.40 8.34 -0.97
C VAL A 67 -8.15 8.42 -0.08
N LEU A 68 -8.14 7.66 1.02
CA LEU A 68 -7.04 7.66 1.98
C LEU A 68 -5.79 6.98 1.40
N MET A 69 -5.93 5.78 0.84
CA MET A 69 -4.82 5.05 0.22
C MET A 69 -4.27 5.79 -1.00
N GLY A 70 -5.13 6.34 -1.87
CA GLY A 70 -4.70 7.15 -3.01
C GLY A 70 -3.95 8.42 -2.60
N GLY A 71 -4.41 9.08 -1.53
CA GLY A 71 -3.69 10.20 -0.91
C GLY A 71 -2.30 9.81 -0.41
N ALA A 72 -2.19 8.67 0.27
CA ALA A 72 -0.93 8.14 0.77
C ALA A 72 0.05 7.76 -0.36
N ILE A 73 -0.45 7.13 -1.42
CA ILE A 73 0.35 6.80 -2.63
C ILE A 73 0.93 8.07 -3.25
N ASN A 74 0.09 9.09 -3.50
CA ASN A 74 0.52 10.35 -4.09
C ASN A 74 1.56 11.06 -3.22
N LYS A 75 1.35 11.06 -1.90
CA LYS A 75 2.32 11.63 -0.95
C LYS A 75 3.68 10.93 -1.06
N GLY A 76 3.71 9.60 -1.02
CA GLY A 76 4.97 8.86 -1.12
C GLY A 76 5.69 9.02 -2.46
N ILE A 77 4.96 9.17 -3.57
CA ILE A 77 5.54 9.53 -4.87
C ILE A 77 6.16 10.93 -4.81
N SER A 78 5.44 11.91 -4.23
CA SER A 78 5.94 13.29 -4.11
C SER A 78 7.18 13.42 -3.22
N GLU A 79 7.29 12.56 -2.20
CA GLU A 79 8.44 12.51 -1.29
C GLU A 79 9.59 11.64 -1.84
N GLY A 80 9.40 10.98 -2.99
CA GLY A 80 10.40 10.09 -3.60
C GLY A 80 10.66 8.81 -2.81
N LEU A 81 9.71 8.37 -2.00
CA LEU A 81 9.81 7.13 -1.21
C LEU A 81 9.64 5.88 -2.09
N TRP A 82 8.77 5.96 -3.09
CA TRP A 82 8.50 4.93 -4.10
C TRP A 82 8.10 5.59 -5.43
N SER A 83 8.24 4.85 -6.53
CA SER A 83 7.62 5.18 -7.82
C SER A 83 6.25 4.52 -7.96
N ARG A 84 5.50 4.82 -9.03
CA ARG A 84 4.20 4.17 -9.26
C ARG A 84 4.40 2.68 -9.52
N GLU A 85 5.46 2.31 -10.23
CA GLU A 85 5.77 0.94 -10.65
C GLU A 85 6.21 0.05 -9.49
N ASP A 86 6.62 0.65 -8.36
CA ASP A 86 6.98 -0.07 -7.15
C ASP A 86 5.77 -0.66 -6.43
N LEU A 87 4.55 -0.22 -6.72
CA LEU A 87 3.32 -0.62 -6.02
C LEU A 87 2.37 -1.36 -6.96
N VAL A 88 1.77 -2.44 -6.45
CA VAL A 88 0.71 -3.22 -7.10
C VAL A 88 -0.57 -3.08 -6.31
#